data_AF-A0A971JBK5-F1
#
_entry.id   AF-A0A971JBK5-F1
#
_cell.length_a   1.000
_cell.length_b   1.000
_cell.length_c   1.000
_cell.angle_alpha   90.00
_cell.angle_beta   90.00
_cell.angle_gamma   90.00
#
_symmetry.space_group_name_H-M   'P 1'
#
loop_
_entity.id
_entity.type
_entity.pdbx_description
1 polymer ?
#
loop_
_entity_poly.entity_id
_entity_poly.type
_entity_poly.pdbx_seq_one_letter_code
_entity_poly.pdbx_strand_id
1 'polypeptide(L)'
;EPGCNAEDLSRCRSQLACTNAGGYWQSNPAECTAHPNVCSEENLHLCMNAQQCAGAGGHWYDDRCNQSPEGCYAGSPELCANERDCLNADGFWFNNSCHEDPEFDPVTVNITSPASGTETSANQVVVTANYRINQTGSAVASVGFNVNGNFQSATLSRQTFSSTAVLNTGENRIEAIVMTETGERYASPPITVRSSATNNTYHIRIVWDKDDTDVDLHFSWSGGRECFFGNEAPNWGNAQNSPRLDVDDTDGYGPENITIDRLPGPGQYRIYIDYFSDHGNGGTNVTATIFENGVPIMSGSRYMTDGETWTLFEFSL
;
A
#
# COMPACT_ATOMS: atom_id res chain seq x y z
N GLU A 1 -15.23 -74.55 27.38
CA GLU A 1 -14.25 -74.94 28.41
C GLU A 1 -14.74 -74.41 29.75
N PRO A 2 -14.90 -75.24 30.80
CA PRO A 2 -15.57 -74.81 32.03
C PRO A 2 -14.83 -73.64 32.72
N GLY A 3 -15.47 -72.47 32.76
CA GLY A 3 -14.95 -71.27 33.40
C GLY A 3 -14.08 -70.36 32.53
N CYS A 4 -13.87 -70.67 31.25
CA CYS A 4 -13.30 -69.70 30.30
C CYS A 4 -14.35 -68.62 30.00
N ASN A 5 -14.09 -67.39 30.46
CA ASN A 5 -14.93 -66.20 30.30
C ASN A 5 -14.07 -64.93 30.43
N ALA A 6 -14.70 -63.75 30.31
CA ALA A 6 -14.00 -62.46 30.37
C ALA A 6 -13.29 -62.18 31.71
N GLU A 7 -13.69 -62.83 32.80
CA GLU A 7 -13.09 -62.65 34.14
C GLU A 7 -11.91 -63.60 34.38
N ASP A 8 -11.82 -64.73 33.67
CA ASP A 8 -10.77 -65.74 33.82
C ASP A 8 -10.34 -66.35 32.46
N LEU A 9 -9.61 -65.56 31.68
CA LEU A 9 -9.07 -65.95 30.37
C LEU A 9 -8.04 -67.09 30.45
N SER A 10 -7.42 -67.31 31.62
CA SER A 10 -6.41 -68.36 31.84
C SER A 10 -6.96 -69.78 31.67
N ARG A 11 -8.29 -69.93 31.76
CA ARG A 11 -9.02 -71.18 31.55
C ARG A 11 -9.30 -71.48 30.09
N CYS A 12 -9.03 -70.55 29.18
CA CYS A 12 -9.21 -70.74 27.76
C CYS A 12 -8.04 -71.55 27.17
N ARG A 13 -8.32 -72.71 26.57
CA ARG A 13 -7.36 -73.70 26.06
C ARG A 13 -7.36 -73.82 24.53
N SER A 14 -8.18 -73.02 23.86
CA SER A 14 -8.24 -72.95 22.40
C SER A 14 -8.40 -71.51 21.92
N GLN A 15 -7.93 -71.24 20.71
CA GLN A 15 -8.11 -69.93 20.05
C GLN A 15 -9.60 -69.53 20.01
N LEU A 16 -10.48 -70.46 19.66
CA LEU A 16 -11.92 -70.20 19.58
C LEU A 16 -12.53 -69.85 20.94
N ALA A 17 -12.16 -70.56 22.00
CA ALA A 17 -12.65 -70.26 23.35
C ALA A 17 -12.09 -68.91 23.86
N CYS A 18 -10.82 -68.62 23.57
CA CYS A 18 -10.18 -67.36 23.91
C CYS A 18 -10.87 -66.16 23.23
N THR A 19 -11.11 -66.24 21.92
CA THR A 19 -11.83 -65.18 21.18
C THR A 19 -13.26 -65.01 21.66
N ASN A 20 -13.99 -66.10 21.95
CA ASN A 20 -15.36 -66.03 22.50
C ASN A 20 -15.42 -65.43 23.91
N ALA A 21 -14.33 -65.50 24.67
CA ALA A 21 -14.20 -64.91 26.01
C ALA A 21 -13.67 -63.46 25.99
N GLY A 22 -13.32 -62.91 24.81
CA GLY A 22 -12.77 -61.55 24.67
C GLY A 22 -11.25 -61.45 24.86
N GLY A 23 -10.52 -62.57 24.80
CA GLY A 23 -9.06 -62.62 24.93
C GLY A 23 -8.31 -62.72 23.59
N TYR A 24 -6.99 -62.55 23.65
CA TYR A 24 -6.06 -62.73 22.54
C TYR A 24 -5.28 -64.04 22.68
N TRP A 25 -5.35 -64.90 21.65
CA TRP A 25 -4.69 -66.20 21.63
C TRP A 25 -3.27 -66.08 21.09
N GLN A 26 -2.28 -66.38 21.94
CA GLN A 26 -0.90 -66.55 21.55
C GLN A 26 -0.67 -68.01 21.14
N SER A 27 0.02 -68.24 20.02
CA SER A 27 0.30 -69.59 19.53
C SER A 27 1.59 -70.18 20.10
N ASN A 28 2.44 -69.36 20.72
CA ASN A 28 3.70 -69.77 21.34
C ASN A 28 4.18 -68.77 22.42
N PRO A 29 4.01 -69.06 23.73
CA PRO A 29 3.32 -70.24 24.27
C PRO A 29 1.83 -70.23 23.91
N ALA A 30 1.21 -71.41 23.88
CA ALA A 30 -0.22 -71.55 23.62
C ALA A 30 -1.04 -71.06 24.83
N GLU A 31 -1.32 -69.77 24.88
CA GLU A 31 -2.01 -69.12 26.00
C GLU A 31 -3.02 -68.07 25.54
N CYS A 32 -4.07 -67.89 26.34
CA CYS A 32 -5.04 -66.83 26.17
C CYS A 32 -4.74 -65.72 27.17
N THR A 33 -4.36 -64.54 26.67
CA THR A 33 -4.12 -63.35 27.48
C THR A 33 -5.23 -62.33 27.26
N ALA A 34 -5.30 -61.31 28.10
CA ALA A 34 -6.02 -60.09 27.70
C ALA A 34 -5.46 -59.60 26.34
N HIS A 35 -6.29 -58.90 25.56
CA HIS A 35 -5.80 -58.26 24.34
C HIS A 35 -4.51 -57.49 24.65
N PRO A 36 -3.40 -57.75 23.93
CA PRO A 36 -2.19 -56.98 24.13
C PRO A 36 -2.52 -55.50 23.87
N ASN A 37 -1.89 -54.61 24.63
CA ASN A 37 -1.91 -53.15 24.44
C ASN A 37 -1.38 -52.82 23.04
N VAL A 38 -2.20 -53.01 22.01
CA VAL A 38 -1.91 -52.78 20.60
C VAL A 38 -2.87 -51.70 20.14
N CYS A 39 -2.38 -50.81 19.28
CA CYS A 39 -3.18 -49.83 18.57
C CYS A 39 -4.42 -50.51 17.95
N SER A 40 -5.60 -50.09 18.41
CA SER A 40 -6.92 -50.59 18.02
C SER A 40 -7.95 -49.46 18.19
N GLU A 41 -9.18 -49.68 17.71
CA GLU A 41 -10.27 -48.71 17.85
C GLU A 41 -10.54 -48.32 19.33
N GLU A 42 -10.35 -49.26 20.25
CA GLU A 42 -10.49 -49.03 21.71
C GLU A 42 -9.23 -48.41 22.35
N ASN A 43 -8.07 -48.48 21.68
CA ASN A 43 -6.77 -48.07 22.22
C ASN A 43 -5.98 -47.17 21.24
N LEU A 44 -6.64 -46.14 20.70
CA LEU A 44 -6.02 -45.22 19.73
C LEU A 44 -4.74 -44.54 20.27
N HIS A 45 -4.66 -44.27 21.58
CA HIS A 45 -3.47 -43.68 22.23
C HIS A 45 -2.19 -44.54 22.13
N LEU A 46 -2.30 -45.81 21.71
CA LEU A 46 -1.16 -46.71 21.49
C LEU A 46 -0.65 -46.70 20.03
N CYS A 47 -1.34 -46.00 19.14
CA CYS A 47 -0.92 -45.84 17.74
C CYS A 47 0.24 -44.85 17.68
N MET A 48 1.37 -45.27 17.10
CA MET A 48 2.62 -44.49 17.08
C MET A 48 2.85 -43.74 15.76
N ASN A 49 1.99 -43.93 14.77
CA ASN A 49 2.05 -43.22 13.49
C ASN A 49 0.68 -43.19 12.79
N ALA A 50 0.59 -42.33 11.77
CA ALA A 50 -0.62 -42.13 10.98
C ALA A 50 -1.17 -43.41 10.35
N GLN A 51 -0.30 -44.30 9.88
CA GLN A 51 -0.71 -45.56 9.24
C GLN A 51 -1.39 -46.51 10.23
N GLN A 52 -0.82 -46.65 11.43
CA GLN A 52 -1.41 -47.45 12.51
C GLN A 52 -2.75 -46.86 12.95
N CYS A 53 -2.81 -45.54 13.11
CA CYS A 53 -4.03 -44.84 13.49
C CYS A 53 -5.17 -45.04 12.49
N ALA A 54 -4.89 -44.87 11.19
CA ALA A 54 -5.85 -45.12 10.13
C ALA A 54 -6.30 -46.60 10.11
N GLY A 55 -5.37 -47.53 10.33
CA GLY A 55 -5.67 -48.96 10.43
C GLY A 55 -6.55 -49.33 11.64
N ALA A 56 -6.51 -48.53 12.71
CA ALA A 56 -7.34 -48.66 13.90
C ALA A 56 -8.66 -47.88 13.83
N GLY A 57 -8.95 -47.21 12.71
CA GLY A 57 -10.18 -46.41 12.54
C GLY A 57 -10.12 -45.01 13.16
N GLY A 58 -8.95 -44.51 13.55
CA GLY A 58 -8.75 -43.16 14.08
C GLY A 58 -8.24 -42.15 13.05
N HIS A 59 -8.08 -40.89 13.49
CA HIS A 59 -7.60 -39.75 12.72
C HIS A 59 -6.28 -39.23 13.32
N TRP A 60 -5.23 -39.08 12.49
CA TRP A 60 -3.91 -38.67 12.96
C TRP A 60 -3.72 -37.16 12.83
N TYR A 61 -3.53 -36.47 13.95
CA TYR A 61 -3.17 -35.05 14.05
C TYR A 61 -2.60 -34.74 15.44
N ASP A 62 -1.89 -33.62 15.60
CA ASP A 62 -1.13 -33.27 16.82
C ASP A 62 -0.18 -34.38 17.32
N ASP A 63 0.44 -35.11 16.39
CA ASP A 63 1.30 -36.28 16.66
C ASP A 63 0.62 -37.37 17.52
N ARG A 64 -0.71 -37.47 17.43
CA ARG A 64 -1.52 -38.46 18.17
C ARG A 64 -2.61 -39.03 17.27
N CYS A 65 -3.15 -40.17 17.70
CA CYS A 65 -4.32 -40.75 17.08
C CYS A 65 -5.58 -40.41 17.87
N ASN A 66 -6.53 -39.75 17.22
CA ASN A 66 -7.75 -39.23 17.80
C ASN A 66 -8.97 -39.97 17.24
N GLN A 67 -10.06 -40.01 18.00
CA GLN A 67 -11.29 -40.71 17.61
C GLN A 67 -12.10 -39.95 16.56
N SER A 68 -12.05 -38.61 16.60
CA SER A 68 -12.78 -37.73 15.68
C SER A 68 -11.81 -37.08 14.70
N PRO A 69 -12.27 -36.63 13.51
CA PRO A 69 -11.48 -35.76 12.66
C PRO A 69 -11.04 -34.48 13.38
N GLU A 70 -9.93 -33.91 12.92
CA GLU A 70 -9.46 -32.61 13.37
C GLU A 70 -10.52 -31.53 13.13
N GLY A 71 -10.70 -30.63 14.11
CA GLY A 71 -11.67 -29.54 14.05
C GLY A 71 -11.01 -28.20 13.71
N CYS A 72 -11.80 -27.16 13.53
CA CYS A 72 -11.31 -25.78 13.38
C CYS A 72 -10.80 -25.24 14.74
N TYR A 73 -9.51 -24.97 14.85
CA TYR A 73 -8.85 -24.31 15.99
C TYR A 73 -7.50 -23.71 15.55
N ALA A 74 -6.78 -23.03 16.47
CA ALA A 74 -5.56 -22.27 16.18
C ALA A 74 -4.39 -23.01 15.50
N GLY A 75 -4.43 -24.36 15.42
CA GLY A 75 -3.46 -25.18 14.69
C GLY A 75 -3.98 -25.78 13.38
N SER A 76 -5.26 -25.58 13.06
CA SER A 76 -5.91 -26.08 11.84
C SER A 76 -6.96 -25.08 11.31
N PRO A 77 -6.60 -23.80 11.12
CA PRO A 77 -7.52 -22.77 10.67
C PRO A 77 -8.16 -23.11 9.31
N GLU A 78 -7.48 -23.83 8.42
CA GLU A 78 -7.98 -24.28 7.11
C GLU A 78 -9.22 -25.16 7.16
N LEU A 79 -9.53 -25.74 8.32
CA LEU A 79 -10.75 -26.54 8.56
C LEU A 79 -11.96 -25.66 8.92
N CYS A 80 -11.76 -24.36 9.12
CA CYS A 80 -12.82 -23.41 9.47
C CYS A 80 -13.68 -23.06 8.24
N ALA A 81 -15.00 -23.24 8.37
CA ALA A 81 -15.95 -23.07 7.27
C ALA A 81 -16.52 -21.63 7.14
N ASN A 82 -16.20 -20.74 8.08
CA ASN A 82 -16.66 -19.36 8.05
C ASN A 82 -15.65 -18.41 8.70
N GLU A 83 -15.77 -17.13 8.36
CA GLU A 83 -14.90 -16.04 8.83
C GLU A 83 -14.80 -15.99 10.36
N ARG A 84 -15.93 -16.13 11.07
CA ARG A 84 -15.93 -16.01 12.52
C ARG A 84 -15.10 -17.10 13.18
N ASP A 85 -15.27 -18.35 12.73
CA ASP A 85 -14.55 -19.48 13.30
C ASP A 85 -13.07 -19.44 12.89
N CYS A 86 -12.77 -18.97 11.68
CA CYS A 86 -11.41 -18.71 11.20
C CYS A 86 -10.65 -17.71 12.08
N LEU A 87 -11.28 -16.56 12.37
CA LEU A 87 -10.68 -15.52 13.23
C LEU A 87 -10.54 -15.99 14.68
N ASN A 88 -11.47 -16.83 15.17
CA ASN A 88 -11.35 -17.45 16.50
C ASN A 88 -10.23 -18.50 16.57
N ALA A 89 -9.84 -19.05 15.42
CA ALA A 89 -8.73 -19.97 15.23
C ALA A 89 -7.44 -19.23 14.83
N ASP A 90 -7.32 -17.93 15.13
CA ASP A 90 -6.14 -17.10 14.80
C ASP A 90 -5.72 -17.13 13.30
N GLY A 91 -6.63 -17.53 12.41
CA GLY A 91 -6.41 -17.60 10.96
C GLY A 91 -6.83 -16.33 10.22
N PHE A 92 -6.52 -16.30 8.92
CA PHE A 92 -6.82 -15.21 8.01
C PHE A 92 -7.90 -15.63 7.01
N TRP A 93 -9.04 -14.94 7.01
CA TRP A 93 -10.15 -15.25 6.12
C TRP A 93 -10.07 -14.47 4.81
N PHE A 94 -9.84 -15.15 3.69
CA PHE A 94 -9.88 -14.56 2.35
C PHE A 94 -10.27 -15.60 1.30
N ASN A 95 -10.76 -15.15 0.14
CA ASN A 95 -11.26 -16.03 -0.94
C ASN A 95 -12.25 -17.12 -0.50
N ASN A 96 -13.09 -16.79 0.50
CA ASN A 96 -14.08 -17.70 1.09
C ASN A 96 -13.48 -18.99 1.68
N SER A 97 -12.26 -18.87 2.22
CA SER A 97 -11.55 -19.94 2.93
C SER A 97 -10.71 -19.34 4.06
N CYS A 98 -10.33 -20.17 5.02
CA CYS A 98 -9.45 -19.77 6.09
C CYS A 98 -8.02 -20.23 5.79
N HIS A 99 -7.05 -19.37 6.09
CA HIS A 99 -5.65 -19.60 5.81
C HIS A 99 -4.82 -19.37 7.07
N GLU A 100 -3.72 -20.11 7.21
CA GLU A 100 -2.77 -19.94 8.32
C GLU A 100 -1.97 -18.63 8.17
N ASP A 101 -1.68 -18.23 6.93
CA ASP A 101 -0.94 -17.01 6.59
C ASP A 101 -1.86 -15.92 6.02
N PRO A 102 -1.54 -14.63 6.21
CA PRO A 102 -2.27 -13.52 5.61
C PRO A 102 -2.20 -13.56 4.08
N GLU A 103 -3.21 -12.99 3.43
CA GLU A 103 -3.21 -12.84 1.97
C GLU A 103 -1.98 -12.06 1.52
N PHE A 104 -1.16 -12.69 0.67
CA PHE A 104 -0.03 -12.01 0.05
C PHE A 104 -0.57 -11.06 -1.02
N ASP A 105 -0.62 -9.76 -0.70
CA ASP A 105 -0.98 -8.75 -1.69
C ASP A 105 0.12 -8.69 -2.77
N PRO A 106 -0.16 -9.12 -4.02
CA PRO A 106 0.84 -9.11 -5.06
C PRO A 106 1.24 -7.67 -5.44
N VAL A 107 0.46 -6.65 -5.05
CA VAL A 107 0.77 -5.25 -5.31
C VAL A 107 0.45 -4.38 -4.10
N THR A 108 1.50 -3.86 -3.45
CA THR A 108 1.33 -2.90 -2.36
C THR A 108 1.76 -1.50 -2.81
N VAL A 109 1.00 -0.47 -2.45
CA VAL A 109 1.36 0.95 -2.59
C VAL A 109 1.01 1.65 -1.29
N ASN A 110 1.98 2.27 -0.62
CA ASN A 110 1.75 2.90 0.68
C ASN A 110 2.44 4.25 0.78
N ILE A 111 1.72 5.25 1.28
CA ILE A 111 2.33 6.51 1.72
C ILE A 111 3.01 6.27 3.07
N THR A 112 4.31 6.55 3.14
CA THR A 112 5.14 6.41 4.35
C THR A 112 5.27 7.72 5.12
N SER A 113 5.07 8.86 4.46
CA SER A 113 5.06 10.19 5.07
C SER A 113 4.30 11.17 4.17
N PRO A 114 3.54 12.14 4.71
CA PRO A 114 3.24 12.31 6.13
C PRO A 114 2.23 11.27 6.64
N ALA A 115 2.05 11.17 7.96
CA ALA A 115 1.00 10.33 8.52
C ALA A 115 -0.39 10.94 8.24
N SER A 116 -1.41 10.10 8.08
CA SER A 116 -2.79 10.57 7.93
C SER A 116 -3.24 11.36 9.17
N GLY A 117 -3.93 12.48 8.97
CA GLY A 117 -4.31 13.43 10.01
C GLY A 117 -3.24 14.46 10.37
N THR A 118 -2.12 14.52 9.64
CA THR A 118 -1.08 15.53 9.86
C THR A 118 -1.64 16.94 9.71
N GLU A 119 -1.29 17.84 10.64
CA GLU A 119 -1.60 19.27 10.56
C GLU A 119 -0.36 20.07 10.21
N THR A 120 -0.50 21.08 9.37
CA THR A 120 0.58 21.99 8.98
C THR A 120 0.07 23.43 8.86
N SER A 121 0.94 24.41 9.08
CA SER A 121 0.67 25.81 8.74
C SER A 121 1.15 26.19 7.34
N ALA A 122 1.83 25.26 6.65
CA ALA A 122 2.27 25.43 5.27
C ALA A 122 1.17 24.99 4.29
N ASN A 123 1.23 25.54 3.09
CA ASN A 123 0.41 25.16 1.94
C ASN A 123 1.01 24.01 1.14
N GLN A 124 2.00 23.30 1.68
CA GLN A 124 2.63 22.18 1.02
C GLN A 124 3.16 21.17 2.04
N VAL A 125 3.39 19.94 1.59
CA VAL A 125 4.06 18.90 2.37
C VAL A 125 4.80 17.95 1.44
N VAL A 126 6.00 17.50 1.81
CA VAL A 126 6.67 16.42 1.10
C VAL A 126 5.96 15.12 1.40
N VAL A 127 5.51 14.43 0.35
CA VAL A 127 4.90 13.11 0.44
C VAL A 127 5.88 12.08 -0.08
N THR A 128 6.01 10.98 0.64
CA THR A 128 6.86 9.86 0.27
C THR A 128 6.03 8.59 0.30
N ALA A 129 6.17 7.77 -0.72
CA ALA A 129 5.51 6.48 -0.82
C ALA A 129 6.47 5.39 -1.27
N ASN A 130 6.12 4.16 -0.96
CA ASN A 130 6.76 2.98 -1.51
C ASN A 130 5.75 2.09 -2.23
N TYR A 131 6.24 1.22 -3.09
CA TYR A 131 5.43 0.19 -3.71
C TYR A 131 6.19 -1.12 -3.85
N ARG A 132 5.46 -2.22 -3.98
CA ARG A 132 5.97 -3.52 -4.44
C ARG A 132 4.99 -4.09 -5.44
N ILE A 133 5.50 -4.57 -6.58
CA ILE A 133 4.73 -5.32 -7.56
C ILE A 133 5.44 -6.66 -7.76
N ASN A 134 4.81 -7.74 -7.32
CA ASN A 134 5.33 -9.10 -7.41
C ASN A 134 4.59 -9.88 -8.51
N GLN A 135 4.49 -9.28 -9.70
CA GLN A 135 3.86 -9.86 -10.88
C GLN A 135 4.78 -9.69 -12.09
N THR A 136 4.92 -10.73 -12.92
CA THR A 136 5.69 -10.67 -14.16
C THR A 136 4.97 -9.84 -15.22
N GLY A 137 5.67 -8.91 -15.87
CA GLY A 137 5.11 -8.08 -16.95
C GLY A 137 4.49 -6.76 -16.48
N SER A 138 4.57 -6.43 -15.18
CA SER A 138 4.03 -5.20 -14.60
C SER A 138 5.12 -4.14 -14.38
N ALA A 139 5.87 -3.82 -15.45
CA ALA A 139 6.85 -2.74 -15.42
C ALA A 139 6.15 -1.41 -15.12
N VAL A 140 6.79 -0.57 -14.29
CA VAL A 140 6.24 0.73 -13.88
C VAL A 140 6.55 1.76 -14.95
N ALA A 141 5.51 2.44 -15.45
CA ALA A 141 5.63 3.53 -16.41
C ALA A 141 5.76 4.89 -15.72
N SER A 142 4.98 5.14 -14.66
CA SER A 142 5.04 6.39 -13.90
C SER A 142 4.53 6.23 -12.48
N VAL A 143 4.93 7.16 -11.61
CA VAL A 143 4.50 7.25 -10.22
C VAL A 143 4.16 8.68 -9.87
N GLY A 144 3.35 8.88 -8.83
CA GLY A 144 2.98 10.22 -8.39
C GLY A 144 1.92 10.21 -7.30
N PHE A 145 1.39 11.38 -6.99
CA PHE A 145 0.40 11.60 -5.96
C PHE A 145 -0.84 12.27 -6.54
N ASN A 146 -2.00 11.70 -6.27
CA ASN A 146 -3.26 12.36 -6.51
C ASN A 146 -3.59 13.25 -5.29
N VAL A 147 -3.53 14.56 -5.45
CA VAL A 147 -3.80 15.55 -4.40
C VAL A 147 -5.10 16.29 -4.74
N ASN A 148 -6.16 16.05 -3.97
CA ASN A 148 -7.50 16.61 -4.20
C ASN A 148 -8.03 16.40 -5.64
N GLY A 149 -7.71 15.27 -6.27
CA GLY A 149 -8.13 14.96 -7.63
C GLY A 149 -7.16 15.43 -8.73
N ASN A 150 -6.07 16.13 -8.36
CA ASN A 150 -5.02 16.52 -9.30
C ASN A 150 -3.82 15.59 -9.14
N PHE A 151 -3.47 14.87 -10.20
CA PHE A 151 -2.27 14.03 -10.23
C PHE A 151 -1.02 14.91 -10.37
N GLN A 152 -0.03 14.63 -9.53
CA GLN A 152 1.29 15.25 -9.49
C GLN A 152 2.30 14.13 -9.65
N SER A 153 3.12 14.16 -10.71
CA SER A 153 4.15 13.15 -10.93
C SER A 153 5.21 13.19 -9.82
N ALA A 154 5.99 12.13 -9.69
CA ALA A 154 7.07 12.05 -8.72
C ALA A 154 8.27 11.31 -9.30
N THR A 155 9.46 11.68 -8.83
CA THR A 155 10.70 11.02 -9.19
C THR A 155 10.79 9.65 -8.52
N LEU A 156 11.04 8.62 -9.32
CA LEU A 156 11.14 7.24 -8.83
C LEU A 156 12.59 6.86 -8.51
N SER A 157 12.85 6.44 -7.28
CA SER A 157 14.11 5.82 -6.86
C SER A 157 13.88 4.40 -6.37
N ARG A 158 14.17 3.43 -7.24
CA ARG A 158 13.91 1.99 -7.02
C ARG A 158 12.44 1.66 -6.79
N GLN A 159 12.01 1.63 -5.53
CA GLN A 159 10.66 1.27 -5.09
C GLN A 159 10.08 2.35 -4.18
N THR A 160 10.68 3.53 -4.18
CA THR A 160 10.29 4.68 -3.36
C THR A 160 10.22 5.90 -4.25
N PHE A 161 9.19 6.70 -4.08
CA PHE A 161 9.01 7.94 -4.80
C PHE A 161 8.50 9.02 -3.86
N SER A 162 8.87 10.26 -4.16
CA SER A 162 8.49 11.41 -3.36
C SER A 162 8.27 12.62 -4.24
N SER A 163 7.35 13.48 -3.82
CA SER A 163 7.09 14.77 -4.44
C SER A 163 6.47 15.71 -3.40
N THR A 164 6.54 17.00 -3.66
CA THR A 164 5.92 18.02 -2.81
C THR A 164 4.44 18.16 -3.18
N ALA A 165 3.55 17.74 -2.28
CA ALA A 165 2.12 17.91 -2.46
C ALA A 165 1.69 19.33 -2.11
N VAL A 166 1.10 20.02 -3.09
CA VAL A 166 0.47 21.34 -2.89
C VAL A 166 -0.90 21.18 -2.22
N LEU A 167 -1.09 21.88 -1.10
CA LEU A 167 -2.26 21.79 -0.23
C LEU A 167 -3.16 23.03 -0.36
N ASN A 168 -4.47 22.79 -0.42
CA ASN A 168 -5.50 23.79 -0.15
C ASN A 168 -5.59 24.09 1.35
N THR A 169 -6.04 25.29 1.71
CA THR A 169 -6.45 25.57 3.10
C THR A 169 -7.55 24.61 3.53
N GLY A 170 -7.43 24.06 4.74
CA GLY A 170 -8.34 23.04 5.25
C GLY A 170 -7.83 21.64 4.98
N GLU A 171 -8.75 20.70 4.78
CA GLU A 171 -8.42 19.28 4.64
C GLU A 171 -8.07 18.92 3.20
N ASN A 172 -6.97 18.20 3.03
CA ASN A 172 -6.47 17.71 1.75
C ASN A 172 -6.44 16.19 1.76
N ARG A 173 -6.91 15.58 0.67
CA ARG A 173 -6.89 14.13 0.48
C ARG A 173 -5.79 13.76 -0.52
N ILE A 174 -4.91 12.84 -0.13
CA ILE A 174 -3.73 12.44 -0.91
C ILE A 174 -3.70 10.92 -1.08
N GLU A 175 -3.47 10.44 -2.30
CA GLU A 175 -3.25 9.03 -2.63
C GLU A 175 -1.96 8.89 -3.43
N ALA A 176 -1.13 7.89 -3.11
CA ALA A 176 0.02 7.54 -3.93
C ALA A 176 -0.44 6.63 -5.07
N ILE A 177 -0.01 6.91 -6.30
CA ILE A 177 -0.44 6.25 -7.52
C ILE A 177 0.77 5.67 -8.24
N VAL A 178 0.63 4.44 -8.71
CA VAL A 178 1.59 3.75 -9.59
C VAL A 178 0.86 3.34 -10.86
N MET A 179 1.39 3.69 -12.02
CA MET A 179 0.89 3.31 -13.34
C MET A 179 1.87 2.35 -13.99
N THR A 180 1.39 1.24 -14.55
CA THR A 180 2.23 0.30 -15.30
C THR A 180 2.30 0.66 -16.79
N GLU A 181 3.27 0.08 -17.50
CA GLU A 181 3.37 0.16 -18.97
C GLU A 181 2.15 -0.43 -19.69
N THR A 182 1.44 -1.36 -19.04
CA THR A 182 0.18 -1.95 -19.53
C THR A 182 -1.04 -1.06 -19.27
N GLY A 183 -0.87 0.07 -18.57
CA GLY A 183 -1.94 1.01 -18.22
C GLY A 183 -2.73 0.64 -16.96
N GLU A 184 -2.27 -0.34 -16.18
CA GLU A 184 -2.87 -0.67 -14.89
C GLU A 184 -2.53 0.41 -13.86
N ARG A 185 -3.50 0.72 -13.00
CA ARG A 185 -3.38 1.75 -11.97
C ARG A 185 -3.53 1.14 -10.59
N TYR A 186 -2.51 1.31 -9.77
CA TYR A 186 -2.53 0.96 -8.35
C TYR A 186 -2.51 2.22 -7.50
N ALA A 187 -3.29 2.23 -6.42
CA ALA A 187 -3.40 3.37 -5.52
C ALA A 187 -3.26 2.93 -4.07
N SER A 188 -2.59 3.75 -3.25
CA SER A 188 -2.59 3.56 -1.80
C SER A 188 -3.96 3.86 -1.19
N PRO A 189 -4.22 3.39 0.04
CA PRO A 189 -5.23 4.03 0.88
C PRO A 189 -4.98 5.54 0.96
N PRO A 190 -6.03 6.38 0.94
CA PRO A 190 -5.87 7.82 1.03
C PRO A 190 -5.43 8.24 2.44
N ILE A 191 -4.58 9.26 2.51
CA ILE A 191 -4.30 9.99 3.74
C ILE A 191 -4.97 11.36 3.72
N THR A 192 -5.14 11.97 4.90
CA THR A 192 -5.54 13.36 5.03
C THR A 192 -4.43 14.23 5.61
N VAL A 193 -4.29 15.45 5.10
CA VAL A 193 -3.40 16.48 5.65
C VAL A 193 -4.20 17.78 5.78
N ARG A 194 -4.22 18.37 6.98
CA ARG A 194 -4.92 19.62 7.24
C ARG A 194 -3.95 20.78 7.21
N SER A 195 -4.13 21.70 6.27
CA SER A 195 -3.39 22.96 6.21
C SER A 195 -4.18 24.08 6.87
N SER A 196 -3.51 24.83 7.74
CA SER A 196 -4.00 26.10 8.31
C SER A 196 -3.42 27.31 7.59
N ALA A 197 -2.75 27.12 6.44
CA ALA A 197 -2.22 28.23 5.65
C ALA A 197 -3.38 29.15 5.23
N THR A 198 -3.40 30.38 5.72
CA THR A 198 -4.43 31.39 5.42
C THR A 198 -4.09 32.25 4.21
N ASN A 199 -2.99 31.95 3.53
CA ASN A 199 -2.24 32.92 2.77
C ASN A 199 -1.75 32.33 1.44
N ASN A 200 -2.64 32.23 0.45
CA ASN A 200 -2.33 32.03 -0.98
C ASN A 200 -3.53 32.46 -1.85
N THR A 201 -3.98 33.72 -1.75
CA THR A 201 -5.12 34.18 -2.57
C THR A 201 -4.86 33.94 -4.04
N TYR A 202 -3.64 34.18 -4.52
CA TYR A 202 -3.22 33.78 -5.86
C TYR A 202 -2.17 32.69 -5.76
N HIS A 203 -2.36 31.65 -6.57
CA HIS A 203 -1.43 30.54 -6.73
C HIS A 203 -1.24 30.30 -8.22
N ILE A 204 -0.01 30.27 -8.67
CA ILE A 204 0.36 30.00 -10.05
C ILE A 204 1.11 28.67 -10.02
N ARG A 205 0.73 27.74 -10.88
CA ARG A 205 1.34 26.42 -10.99
C ARG A 205 1.70 26.15 -12.42
N ILE A 206 2.89 25.61 -12.63
CA ILE A 206 3.24 24.92 -13.87
C ILE A 206 3.47 23.45 -13.59
N VAL A 207 3.19 22.60 -14.57
CA VAL A 207 3.58 21.19 -14.65
C VAL A 207 4.02 20.90 -16.07
N TRP A 208 4.91 19.95 -16.26
CA TRP A 208 5.32 19.51 -17.58
C TRP A 208 5.36 17.98 -17.68
N ASP A 209 5.43 17.46 -18.90
CA ASP A 209 5.21 16.04 -19.19
C ASP A 209 6.50 15.26 -19.44
N LYS A 210 7.65 15.82 -19.03
CA LYS A 210 8.96 15.26 -19.33
C LYS A 210 9.91 15.26 -18.14
N ASP A 211 10.57 14.11 -17.97
CA ASP A 211 11.63 13.87 -17.00
C ASP A 211 12.90 14.62 -17.39
N ASP A 212 13.69 14.99 -16.39
CA ASP A 212 15.03 15.57 -16.57
C ASP A 212 15.04 16.76 -17.54
N THR A 213 14.03 17.63 -17.41
CA THR A 213 13.94 18.92 -18.11
C THR A 213 13.60 20.00 -17.10
N ASP A 214 14.21 21.17 -17.27
CA ASP A 214 14.16 22.29 -16.34
C ASP A 214 13.31 23.43 -16.92
N VAL A 215 12.19 23.73 -16.26
CA VAL A 215 11.20 24.71 -16.69
C VAL A 215 10.86 25.63 -15.53
N ASP A 216 11.23 26.90 -15.67
CA ASP A 216 11.11 27.93 -14.65
C ASP A 216 9.81 28.74 -14.77
N LEU A 217 9.19 29.01 -13.62
CA LEU A 217 8.09 29.92 -13.42
C LEU A 217 8.60 31.28 -12.95
N HIS A 218 8.25 32.31 -13.71
CA HIS A 218 8.58 33.69 -13.38
C HIS A 218 7.33 34.52 -13.07
N PHE A 219 7.38 35.26 -11.97
CA PHE A 219 6.38 36.26 -11.64
C PHE A 219 7.00 37.61 -11.31
N SER A 220 6.71 38.61 -12.15
CA SER A 220 7.26 39.95 -12.02
C SER A 220 6.17 41.01 -11.81
N TRP A 221 6.53 42.05 -11.06
CA TRP A 221 5.76 43.27 -10.88
C TRP A 221 6.70 44.48 -11.01
N SER A 222 6.29 45.52 -11.75
CA SER A 222 7.12 46.69 -12.04
C SER A 222 7.56 47.49 -10.80
N GLY A 223 6.90 47.31 -9.66
CA GLY A 223 7.27 47.94 -8.40
C GLY A 223 8.22 47.13 -7.52
N GLY A 224 8.63 45.93 -7.94
CA GLY A 224 9.44 45.00 -7.16
C GLY A 224 10.45 44.22 -8.00
N ARG A 225 11.20 43.33 -7.34
CA ARG A 225 12.11 42.38 -8.01
C ARG A 225 11.36 41.10 -8.36
N GLU A 226 11.65 40.50 -9.50
CA GLU A 226 11.00 39.26 -9.93
C GLU A 226 11.15 38.10 -8.95
N CYS A 227 10.11 37.26 -8.89
CA CYS A 227 10.09 35.97 -8.19
C CYS A 227 10.33 34.86 -9.21
N PHE A 228 11.40 34.08 -9.02
CA PHE A 228 11.86 32.96 -9.86
C PHE A 228 12.91 32.18 -9.06
N PHE A 229 13.49 31.09 -9.61
CA PHE A 229 14.46 30.25 -8.90
C PHE A 229 15.61 31.04 -8.26
N GLY A 230 16.14 32.05 -8.95
CA GLY A 230 17.25 32.89 -8.46
C GLY A 230 16.87 33.93 -7.40
N ASN A 231 15.58 34.09 -7.09
CA ASN A 231 15.05 35.02 -6.11
C ASN A 231 13.66 34.55 -5.62
N GLU A 232 13.63 33.44 -4.89
CA GLU A 232 12.41 32.71 -4.52
C GLU A 232 11.44 33.48 -3.63
N ALA A 233 11.88 34.53 -2.92
CA ALA A 233 11.04 35.28 -1.99
C ALA A 233 11.35 36.79 -2.04
N PRO A 234 11.08 37.47 -3.17
CA PRO A 234 11.34 38.90 -3.28
C PRO A 234 10.45 39.68 -2.32
N ASN A 235 11.03 40.67 -1.65
CA ASN A 235 10.24 41.61 -0.87
C ASN A 235 9.54 42.64 -1.78
N TRP A 236 8.22 42.55 -1.89
CA TRP A 236 7.36 43.53 -2.60
C TRP A 236 6.64 44.49 -1.65
N GLY A 237 7.16 44.65 -0.42
CA GLY A 237 6.73 45.64 0.56
C GLY A 237 6.44 45.03 1.93
N ASN A 238 5.68 43.94 1.99
CA ASN A 238 5.43 43.16 3.20
C ASN A 238 5.19 41.68 2.85
N ALA A 239 5.04 40.83 3.87
CA ALA A 239 4.92 39.38 3.70
C ALA A 239 3.70 38.95 2.88
N GLN A 240 2.58 39.68 2.94
CA GLN A 240 1.36 39.40 2.19
C GLN A 240 1.47 39.79 0.72
N ASN A 241 2.23 40.86 0.45
CA ASN A 241 2.43 41.37 -0.90
C ASN A 241 3.63 40.75 -1.61
N SER A 242 4.43 39.95 -0.91
CA SER A 242 5.63 39.33 -1.46
C SER A 242 5.27 37.94 -2.00
N PRO A 243 5.48 37.67 -3.29
CA PRO A 243 5.31 36.33 -3.82
C PRO A 243 6.39 35.41 -3.25
N ARG A 244 6.12 34.11 -3.26
CA ARG A 244 7.11 33.09 -2.98
C ARG A 244 7.03 31.96 -4.00
N LEU A 245 8.16 31.63 -4.60
CA LEU A 245 8.39 30.35 -5.27
C LEU A 245 8.54 29.30 -4.16
N ASP A 246 7.87 28.16 -4.31
CA ASP A 246 7.83 27.14 -3.27
C ASP A 246 9.02 26.18 -3.33
N VAL A 247 9.23 25.53 -4.48
CA VAL A 247 10.31 24.59 -4.77
C VAL A 247 10.65 24.74 -6.25
N ASP A 248 11.94 24.97 -6.51
CA ASP A 248 12.55 24.86 -7.82
C ASP A 248 12.69 23.37 -8.19
N ASP A 249 11.96 22.94 -9.20
CA ASP A 249 11.93 21.54 -9.67
C ASP A 249 12.81 21.42 -10.93
N THR A 250 14.08 21.09 -10.70
CA THR A 250 15.09 20.93 -11.75
C THR A 250 15.18 19.52 -12.34
N ASP A 251 14.51 18.53 -11.73
CA ASP A 251 14.63 17.11 -12.10
C ASP A 251 13.47 16.59 -12.97
N GLY A 252 12.41 17.38 -13.16
CA GLY A 252 11.44 17.18 -14.23
C GLY A 252 10.00 16.98 -13.75
N TYR A 253 9.06 17.10 -14.70
CA TYR A 253 7.61 17.07 -14.52
C TYR A 253 6.96 18.21 -13.71
N GLY A 254 7.70 18.91 -12.86
CA GLY A 254 7.14 19.87 -11.92
C GLY A 254 6.29 19.19 -10.83
N PRO A 255 5.50 19.94 -10.04
CA PRO A 255 5.13 21.33 -10.28
C PRO A 255 6.09 22.35 -9.70
N GLU A 256 6.29 23.47 -10.39
CA GLU A 256 6.72 24.71 -9.73
C GLU A 256 5.52 25.59 -9.41
N ASN A 257 5.55 26.24 -8.24
CA ASN A 257 4.47 27.12 -7.83
C ASN A 257 4.95 28.45 -7.28
N ILE A 258 4.32 29.54 -7.73
CA ILE A 258 4.45 30.85 -7.11
C ILE A 258 3.14 31.20 -6.41
N THR A 259 3.21 31.61 -5.15
CA THR A 259 2.04 32.06 -4.39
C THR A 259 2.18 33.49 -3.86
N ILE A 260 1.05 34.18 -3.72
CA ILE A 260 0.97 35.54 -3.16
C ILE A 260 -0.43 35.78 -2.55
N ASP A 261 -0.49 36.50 -1.43
CA ASP A 261 -1.78 36.79 -0.76
C ASP A 261 -2.49 37.97 -1.38
N ARG A 262 -1.73 38.96 -1.81
CA ARG A 262 -2.30 40.21 -2.29
C ARG A 262 -1.35 40.89 -3.25
N LEU A 263 -1.88 41.32 -4.39
CA LEU A 263 -1.11 42.15 -5.30
C LEU A 263 -0.78 43.52 -4.62
N PRO A 264 0.47 43.99 -4.66
CA PRO A 264 0.92 45.18 -3.93
C PRO A 264 0.26 46.49 -4.37
N GLY A 265 -0.19 46.62 -5.62
CA GLY A 265 -0.85 47.83 -6.12
C GLY A 265 -0.74 48.02 -7.63
N PRO A 266 -0.97 49.24 -8.14
CA PRO A 266 -0.84 49.56 -9.56
C PRO A 266 0.54 49.21 -10.12
N GLY A 267 0.59 48.91 -11.42
CA GLY A 267 1.81 48.55 -12.11
C GLY A 267 1.64 47.42 -13.12
N GLN A 268 2.73 47.09 -13.81
CA GLN A 268 2.75 46.00 -14.77
C GLN A 268 3.06 44.69 -14.04
N TYR A 269 2.25 43.67 -14.31
CA TYR A 269 2.43 42.32 -13.82
C TYR A 269 2.62 41.40 -15.02
N ARG A 270 3.58 40.48 -14.91
CA ARG A 270 3.83 39.47 -15.93
C ARG A 270 4.12 38.13 -15.28
N ILE A 271 3.38 37.11 -15.74
CA ILE A 271 3.60 35.70 -15.43
C ILE A 271 4.07 35.05 -16.73
N TYR A 272 5.26 34.48 -16.71
CA TYR A 272 5.80 33.77 -17.86
C TYR A 272 6.58 32.54 -17.41
N ILE A 273 6.75 31.64 -18.38
CA ILE A 273 7.48 30.39 -18.25
C ILE A 273 8.75 30.53 -19.08
N ASP A 274 9.88 30.07 -18.54
CA ASP A 274 11.16 29.94 -19.25
C ASP A 274 11.55 28.46 -19.30
N TYR A 275 11.74 27.89 -20.49
CA TYR A 275 12.30 26.54 -20.60
C TYR A 275 13.81 26.68 -20.56
N PHE A 276 14.37 26.56 -19.36
CA PHE A 276 15.77 26.83 -19.09
C PHE A 276 16.74 25.81 -19.71
N SER A 277 16.45 24.51 -19.57
CA SER A 277 17.36 23.45 -20.04
C SER A 277 16.64 22.13 -20.31
N ASP A 278 16.81 21.58 -21.51
CA ASP A 278 16.26 20.25 -21.84
C ASP A 278 17.15 19.07 -21.40
N HIS A 279 18.37 19.31 -20.91
CA HIS A 279 19.40 18.30 -20.61
C HIS A 279 19.64 17.25 -21.72
N GLY A 280 19.31 17.58 -22.97
CA GLY A 280 19.36 16.67 -24.12
C GLY A 280 18.13 15.76 -24.28
N ASN A 281 17.12 15.91 -23.43
CA ASN A 281 15.86 15.15 -23.49
C ASN A 281 14.88 15.73 -24.53
N GLY A 282 15.00 17.01 -24.91
CA GLY A 282 14.17 17.69 -25.91
C GLY A 282 12.86 18.26 -25.35
N GLY A 283 12.02 18.83 -26.22
CA GLY A 283 10.85 19.60 -25.80
C GLY A 283 9.79 18.85 -24.96
N THR A 284 9.01 19.61 -24.18
CA THR A 284 7.94 19.14 -23.27
C THR A 284 6.67 19.98 -23.44
N ASN A 285 5.50 19.41 -23.14
CA ASN A 285 4.27 20.19 -22.98
C ASN A 285 4.19 20.75 -21.56
N VAL A 286 4.28 22.06 -21.44
CA VAL A 286 4.06 22.77 -20.19
C VAL A 286 2.58 23.14 -20.07
N THR A 287 1.98 22.89 -18.92
CA THR A 287 0.65 23.38 -18.56
C THR A 287 0.75 24.33 -17.39
N ALA A 288 0.27 25.55 -17.57
CA ALA A 288 0.31 26.60 -16.57
C ALA A 288 -1.11 26.98 -16.14
N THR A 289 -1.35 27.12 -14.84
CA THR A 289 -2.67 27.47 -14.30
C THR A 289 -2.54 28.50 -13.18
N ILE A 290 -3.38 29.55 -13.25
CA ILE A 290 -3.53 30.57 -12.22
C ILE A 290 -4.81 30.26 -11.44
N PHE A 291 -4.69 30.21 -10.13
CA PHE A 291 -5.76 30.01 -9.17
C PHE A 291 -6.01 31.28 -8.38
N GLU A 292 -7.27 31.58 -8.11
CA GLU A 292 -7.70 32.55 -7.10
C GLU A 292 -8.49 31.80 -6.02
N ASN A 293 -8.01 31.83 -4.78
CA ASN A 293 -8.58 31.11 -3.64
C ASN A 293 -8.83 29.62 -3.94
N GLY A 294 -7.89 28.98 -4.65
CA GLY A 294 -7.95 27.58 -5.06
C GLY A 294 -8.85 27.28 -6.27
N VAL A 295 -9.52 28.29 -6.84
CA VAL A 295 -10.33 28.13 -8.07
C VAL A 295 -9.49 28.51 -9.29
N PRO A 296 -9.38 27.65 -10.32
CA PRO A 296 -8.65 28.02 -11.54
C PRO A 296 -9.38 29.16 -12.25
N ILE A 297 -8.67 30.28 -12.43
CA ILE A 297 -9.18 31.46 -13.14
C ILE A 297 -8.58 31.61 -14.54
N MET A 298 -7.43 30.97 -14.79
CA MET A 298 -6.78 30.93 -16.11
C MET A 298 -5.95 29.65 -16.24
N SER A 299 -5.95 29.04 -17.41
CA SER A 299 -5.08 27.91 -17.73
C SER A 299 -4.68 27.94 -19.20
N GLY A 300 -3.50 27.43 -19.51
CA GLY A 300 -3.03 27.22 -20.87
C GLY A 300 -2.01 26.09 -20.91
N SER A 301 -1.79 25.55 -22.09
CA SER A 301 -0.71 24.59 -22.35
C SER A 301 0.05 24.98 -23.61
N ARG A 302 1.36 24.74 -23.61
CA ARG A 302 2.23 25.00 -24.77
C ARG A 302 3.34 23.95 -24.83
N TYR A 303 3.59 23.43 -26.03
CA TYR A 303 4.83 22.71 -26.31
C TYR A 303 5.98 23.70 -26.38
N MET A 304 6.99 23.49 -25.55
CA MET A 304 8.16 24.37 -25.45
C MET A 304 9.44 23.57 -25.70
N THR A 305 10.48 24.25 -26.16
CA THR A 305 11.83 23.72 -26.40
C THR A 305 12.88 24.59 -25.72
N ASP A 306 14.09 24.06 -25.59
CA ASP A 306 15.25 24.69 -24.91
C ASP A 306 15.41 26.18 -25.26
N GLY A 307 15.40 27.03 -24.23
CA GLY A 307 15.53 28.49 -24.30
C GLY A 307 14.28 29.26 -24.76
N GLU A 308 13.14 28.60 -24.97
CA GLU A 308 11.89 29.29 -25.27
C GLU A 308 11.23 29.89 -24.03
N THR A 309 10.68 31.09 -24.18
CA THR A 309 9.81 31.70 -23.17
C THR A 309 8.35 31.74 -23.62
N TRP A 310 7.45 31.70 -22.65
CA TRP A 310 6.01 31.82 -22.87
C TRP A 310 5.37 32.74 -21.84
N THR A 311 4.90 33.91 -22.27
CA THR A 311 4.05 34.77 -21.45
C THR A 311 2.66 34.16 -21.34
N LEU A 312 2.30 33.66 -20.15
CA LEU A 312 0.96 33.18 -19.83
C LEU A 312 0.00 34.35 -19.65
N PHE A 313 0.43 35.37 -18.91
CA PHE A 313 -0.41 36.50 -18.55
C PHE A 313 0.41 37.77 -18.38
N GLU A 314 -0.08 38.88 -18.92
CA GLU A 314 0.53 40.20 -18.76
C GLU A 314 -0.57 41.25 -18.70
N PHE A 315 -0.53 42.12 -17.69
CA PHE A 315 -1.50 43.18 -17.54
C PHE A 315 -0.95 44.38 -16.77
N SER A 316 -1.63 45.52 -16.91
CA SER A 316 -1.35 46.75 -16.15
C SER A 316 -2.56 47.08 -15.28
N LEU A 317 -2.31 47.26 -13.98
CA LEU A 317 -3.31 47.62 -12.95
C LEU A 317 -3.24 49.12 -12.65
#